data_AF-A0A2A5YY56-F1
#
_entry.id   AF-A0A2A5YY56-F1
#
_cell.length_a   1.000
_cell.length_b   1.000
_cell.length_c   1.000
_cell.angle_alpha   90.00
_cell.angle_beta   90.00
_cell.angle_gamma   90.00
#
_symmetry.space_group_name_H-M   'P 1'
#
loop_
_entity.id
_entity.type
_entity.pdbx_description
1 polymer ?
#
loop_
_entity_poly.entity_id
_entity_poly.type
_entity_poly.pdbx_seq_one_letter_code
_entity_poly.pdbx_strand_id
1 'polypeptide(L)'
;MPWHKGVPDTRFNVNCEGQEHTIVWSAGEVQLLHHPNIGSEKALVALGGTKPRCLDILDLWELAISDGGFIEEWAPWYRADPQRRWWLKTALERLRSEGVQDFLYDLPREKALRMGEVVTTLPHDFLDRAMATVVDAGDTRGWDFSPSLNRHLTEATKLRARRSLVQALTNQRPAVPNPALIPFNCIVEPVGIPSVSGRLSGRDSRIKICLHPRWLSRVWARGVSVYGGRFTVDVTEQGEVSVLRQVDWLEAENGLHPQLINHQL
;
A
#
# COMPACT_ATOMS: atom_id res chain seq x y z
N MET A 1 -16.14 -6.53 -5.38
CA MET A 1 -15.20 -6.49 -6.52
C MET A 1 -13.79 -6.64 -6.02
N PRO A 2 -12.88 -7.24 -6.80
CA PRO A 2 -11.47 -7.32 -6.43
C PRO A 2 -10.88 -5.91 -6.29
N TRP A 3 -10.01 -5.70 -5.31
CA TRP A 3 -9.42 -4.39 -5.06
C TRP A 3 -8.66 -3.82 -6.28
N HIS A 4 -8.12 -4.69 -7.13
CA HIS A 4 -7.34 -4.32 -8.31
C HIS A 4 -8.21 -3.81 -9.48
N LYS A 5 -9.54 -3.83 -9.38
CA LYS A 5 -10.42 -3.31 -10.43
C LYS A 5 -10.28 -1.78 -10.55
N GLY A 6 -10.00 -1.31 -11.77
CA GLY A 6 -9.80 0.12 -12.07
C GLY A 6 -8.45 0.67 -11.59
N VAL A 7 -7.57 -0.20 -11.09
CA VAL A 7 -6.21 0.17 -10.69
C VAL A 7 -5.32 0.17 -11.92
N PRO A 8 -4.60 1.27 -12.22
CA PRO A 8 -3.70 1.32 -13.37
C PRO A 8 -2.57 0.31 -13.28
N ASP A 9 -2.22 -0.24 -14.45
CA ASP A 9 -1.05 -1.12 -14.62
C ASP A 9 0.23 -0.42 -14.14
N THR A 10 1.16 -1.20 -13.61
CA THR A 10 2.54 -0.76 -13.37
C THR A 10 3.50 -1.68 -14.12
N ARG A 11 4.64 -1.13 -14.53
CA ARG A 11 5.65 -1.86 -15.29
C ARG A 11 7.05 -1.36 -14.99
N PHE A 12 8.01 -2.26 -15.13
CA PHE A 12 9.43 -1.93 -15.08
C PHE A 12 10.23 -2.90 -15.95
N ASN A 13 11.45 -2.49 -16.28
CA ASN A 13 12.34 -3.28 -17.10
C ASN A 13 13.38 -4.01 -16.26
N VAL A 14 13.77 -5.20 -16.71
CA VAL A 14 14.85 -6.01 -16.15
C VAL A 14 15.79 -6.48 -17.25
N ASN A 15 17.08 -6.56 -16.96
CA ASN A 15 18.02 -7.26 -17.83
C ASN A 15 17.85 -8.77 -17.62
N CYS A 16 17.42 -9.47 -18.66
CA CYS A 16 17.17 -10.89 -18.69
C CYS A 16 17.93 -11.48 -19.88
N GLU A 17 18.89 -12.36 -19.62
CA GLU A 17 19.67 -13.04 -20.67
C GLU A 17 20.37 -12.08 -21.64
N GLY A 18 20.77 -10.90 -21.16
CA GLY A 18 21.44 -9.87 -21.96
C GLY A 18 20.49 -8.97 -22.75
N GLN A 19 19.17 -9.17 -22.65
CA GLN A 19 18.15 -8.34 -23.27
C GLN A 19 17.31 -7.61 -22.21
N GLU A 20 16.73 -6.47 -22.59
CA GLU A 20 15.83 -5.72 -21.72
C GLU A 20 14.40 -6.28 -21.85
N HIS A 21 13.88 -6.90 -20.79
CA HIS A 21 12.52 -7.43 -20.74
C HIS A 21 11.63 -6.53 -19.86
N THR A 22 10.38 -6.35 -20.26
CA THR A 22 9.38 -5.62 -19.47
C THR A 22 8.53 -6.58 -18.64
N ILE A 23 8.42 -6.28 -17.35
CA ILE A 23 7.50 -6.92 -16.38
C ILE A 23 6.31 -5.98 -16.18
N VAL A 24 5.10 -6.52 -16.23
CA VAL A 24 3.86 -5.76 -16.02
C VAL A 24 3.10 -6.36 -14.85
N TRP A 25 2.59 -5.53 -13.95
CA TRP A 25 1.49 -5.90 -13.07
C TRP A 25 0.21 -5.33 -13.66
N SER A 26 -0.79 -6.18 -13.87
CA SER A 26 -2.11 -5.80 -14.37
C SER A 26 -3.18 -6.66 -13.75
N ALA A 27 -4.30 -6.03 -13.39
CA ALA A 27 -5.51 -6.70 -12.88
C ALA A 27 -5.25 -7.76 -11.78
N GLY A 28 -4.30 -7.50 -10.87
CA GLY A 28 -3.99 -8.39 -9.75
C GLY A 28 -2.83 -9.35 -9.98
N GLU A 29 -2.33 -9.47 -11.22
CA GLU A 29 -1.33 -10.47 -11.59
C GLU A 29 -0.05 -9.85 -12.17
N VAL A 30 1.08 -10.55 -12.00
CA VAL A 30 2.34 -10.21 -12.67
C VAL A 30 2.45 -11.00 -13.98
N GLN A 31 2.67 -10.27 -15.06
CA GLN A 31 2.80 -10.77 -16.43
C GLN A 31 4.24 -10.61 -16.91
N LEU A 32 4.80 -11.69 -17.45
CA LEU A 32 6.12 -11.73 -18.05
C LEU A 32 5.96 -11.68 -19.58
N LEU A 33 5.95 -10.49 -20.18
CA LEU A 33 5.62 -10.32 -21.61
C LEU A 33 6.54 -11.09 -22.56
N HIS A 34 7.79 -11.31 -22.14
CA HIS A 34 8.83 -12.01 -22.92
C HIS A 34 8.92 -13.50 -22.56
N HIS A 35 8.16 -13.96 -21.56
CA HIS A 35 8.08 -15.36 -21.12
C HIS A 35 6.60 -15.76 -20.92
N PRO A 36 5.79 -15.81 -21.99
CA PRO A 36 4.33 -15.99 -21.89
C PRO A 36 3.93 -17.36 -21.34
N ASN A 37 4.79 -18.38 -21.46
CA ASN A 37 4.53 -19.72 -20.94
C ASN A 37 5.37 -20.00 -19.70
N ILE A 38 4.96 -19.42 -18.57
CA ILE A 38 5.64 -19.56 -17.26
C ILE A 38 5.80 -21.03 -16.87
N GLY A 39 4.82 -21.88 -17.18
CA GLY A 39 4.89 -23.31 -16.86
C GLY A 39 6.03 -24.02 -17.60
N SER A 40 6.25 -23.70 -18.87
CA SER A 40 7.36 -24.24 -19.66
C SER A 40 8.71 -23.74 -19.16
N GLU A 41 8.80 -22.46 -18.78
CA GLU A 41 10.02 -21.90 -18.19
C GLU A 41 10.37 -22.57 -16.86
N LYS A 42 9.38 -22.73 -15.96
CA LYS A 42 9.55 -23.46 -14.70
C LYS A 42 9.98 -24.92 -14.95
N ALA A 43 9.45 -25.57 -15.99
CA ALA A 43 9.86 -26.93 -16.38
C ALA A 43 11.31 -26.98 -16.89
N LEU A 44 11.73 -26.03 -17.74
CA LEU A 44 13.12 -25.96 -18.22
C LEU A 44 14.10 -25.77 -17.06
N VAL A 45 13.78 -24.89 -16.11
CA VAL A 45 14.58 -24.71 -14.89
C VAL A 45 14.66 -26.00 -14.08
N ALA A 46 13.54 -26.70 -13.90
CA ALA A 46 13.51 -27.98 -13.18
C ALA A 46 14.36 -29.08 -13.87
N LEU A 47 14.51 -29.01 -15.19
CA LEU A 47 15.36 -29.89 -15.99
C LEU A 47 16.84 -29.45 -16.03
N GLY A 48 17.23 -28.45 -15.23
CA GLY A 48 18.61 -27.95 -15.12
C GLY A 48 18.94 -26.75 -16.02
N GLY A 49 17.93 -26.16 -16.67
CA GLY A 49 18.08 -24.91 -17.41
C GLY A 49 18.41 -23.72 -16.50
N THR A 50 19.04 -22.69 -17.07
CA THR A 50 19.28 -21.43 -16.35
C THR A 50 17.96 -20.72 -16.10
N LYS A 51 17.75 -20.24 -14.87
CA LYS A 51 16.54 -19.49 -14.52
C LYS A 51 16.60 -18.06 -15.06
N PRO A 52 15.65 -17.64 -15.91
CA PRO A 52 15.62 -16.27 -16.40
C PRO A 52 15.35 -15.28 -15.27
N ARG A 53 15.92 -14.07 -15.36
CA ARG A 53 15.70 -13.01 -14.36
C ARG A 53 14.22 -12.66 -14.20
N CYS A 54 13.43 -12.74 -15.27
CA CYS A 54 11.98 -12.50 -15.22
C CYS A 54 11.27 -13.48 -14.27
N LEU A 55 11.71 -14.75 -14.21
CA LEU A 55 11.17 -15.74 -13.29
C LEU A 55 11.58 -15.45 -11.84
N ASP A 56 12.79 -14.92 -11.59
CA ASP A 56 13.16 -14.46 -10.24
C ASP A 56 12.24 -13.35 -9.75
N ILE A 57 11.86 -12.40 -10.62
CA ILE A 57 10.93 -11.33 -10.28
C ILE A 57 9.56 -11.90 -9.90
N LEU A 58 9.07 -12.89 -10.66
CA LEU A 58 7.81 -13.55 -10.38
C LEU A 58 7.86 -14.27 -9.02
N ASP A 59 8.93 -15.01 -8.74
CA ASP A 59 9.09 -15.71 -7.47
C ASP A 59 9.18 -14.73 -6.29
N LEU A 60 9.86 -13.58 -6.46
CA LEU A 60 9.92 -12.52 -5.46
C LEU A 60 8.55 -11.88 -5.22
N TRP A 61 7.73 -11.71 -6.27
CA TRP A 61 6.36 -11.24 -6.15
C TRP A 61 5.49 -12.26 -5.38
N GLU A 62 5.51 -13.53 -5.78
CA GLU A 62 4.78 -14.63 -5.12
C GLU A 62 5.19 -14.74 -3.63
N LEU A 63 6.48 -14.59 -3.35
CA LEU A 63 7.02 -14.54 -2.01
C LEU A 63 6.52 -13.32 -1.22
N ALA A 64 6.52 -12.13 -1.82
CA ALA A 64 6.04 -10.92 -1.17
C ALA A 64 4.58 -11.06 -0.71
N ILE A 65 3.70 -11.57 -1.59
CA ILE A 65 2.27 -11.68 -1.29
C ILE A 65 1.91 -12.85 -0.36
N SER A 66 2.72 -13.91 -0.36
CA SER A 66 2.50 -15.06 0.54
C SER A 66 2.99 -14.79 1.95
N ASP A 67 4.09 -14.04 2.10
CA ASP A 67 4.76 -13.83 3.38
C ASP A 67 4.42 -12.48 4.05
N GLY A 68 4.35 -11.41 3.26
CA GLY A 68 4.02 -10.06 3.73
C GLY A 68 5.09 -9.34 4.56
N GLY A 69 6.23 -9.98 4.90
CA GLY A 69 7.23 -9.39 5.80
C GLY A 69 7.88 -8.09 5.27
N PHE A 70 7.89 -7.89 3.96
CA PHE A 70 8.38 -6.64 3.34
C PHE A 70 7.62 -5.39 3.80
N ILE A 71 6.39 -5.56 4.33
CA ILE A 71 5.53 -4.48 4.82
C ILE A 71 6.20 -3.70 5.95
N GLU A 72 7.05 -4.33 6.77
CA GLU A 72 7.82 -3.62 7.80
C GLU A 72 8.68 -2.51 7.20
N GLU A 73 9.42 -2.80 6.13
CA GLU A 73 10.22 -1.79 5.44
C GLU A 73 9.35 -0.85 4.63
N TRP A 74 8.29 -1.33 3.98
CA TRP A 74 7.41 -0.51 3.13
C TRP A 74 6.55 0.49 3.91
N ALA A 75 6.10 0.15 5.12
CA ALA A 75 5.09 0.91 5.86
C ALA A 75 5.47 2.39 6.11
N PRO A 76 6.71 2.72 6.53
CA PRO A 76 7.12 4.10 6.78
C PRO A 76 7.25 4.96 5.51
N TRP A 77 7.42 4.36 4.33
CA TRP A 77 7.72 5.09 3.10
C TRP A 77 6.48 5.28 2.23
N TYR A 78 6.13 6.55 1.98
CA TYR A 78 5.01 6.90 1.10
C TYR A 78 5.35 6.79 -0.39
N ARG A 79 6.62 6.93 -0.75
CA ARG A 79 7.15 6.90 -2.12
C ARG A 79 8.49 6.22 -2.11
N ALA A 80 8.95 5.82 -3.29
CA ALA A 80 10.30 5.35 -3.50
C ALA A 80 11.32 6.38 -2.99
N ASP A 81 12.28 5.91 -2.19
CA ASP A 81 13.43 6.67 -1.74
C ASP A 81 14.72 5.98 -2.26
N PRO A 82 15.41 6.58 -3.25
CA PRO A 82 16.64 6.00 -3.81
C PRO A 82 17.76 5.84 -2.79
N GLN A 83 17.88 6.76 -1.83
CA GLN A 83 18.93 6.71 -0.81
C GLN A 83 18.64 5.57 0.18
N ARG A 84 17.38 5.42 0.61
CA ARG A 84 16.97 4.28 1.43
C ARG A 84 17.18 2.96 0.70
N ARG A 85 16.81 2.88 -0.58
CA ARG A 85 16.99 1.67 -1.39
C ARG A 85 18.46 1.30 -1.58
N TRP A 86 19.32 2.28 -1.80
CA TRP A 86 20.76 2.05 -1.85
C TRP A 86 21.29 1.49 -0.53
N TRP A 87 20.92 2.11 0.61
CA TRP A 87 21.32 1.65 1.93
C TRP A 87 20.81 0.22 2.22
N LEU A 88 19.57 -0.12 1.82
CA LEU A 88 19.01 -1.46 1.99
C LEU A 88 19.80 -2.53 1.23
N LYS A 89 20.34 -2.21 0.05
CA LYS A 89 21.21 -3.14 -0.69
C LYS A 89 22.48 -3.44 0.09
N THR A 90 23.12 -2.41 0.65
CA THR A 90 24.30 -2.59 1.49
C THR A 90 23.97 -3.37 2.78
N ALA A 91 22.84 -3.06 3.43
CA ALA A 91 22.40 -3.78 4.61
C ALA A 91 22.10 -5.26 4.33
N LEU A 92 21.49 -5.56 3.17
CA LEU A 92 21.25 -6.94 2.71
C LEU A 92 22.56 -7.69 2.44
N GLU A 93 23.54 -7.04 1.81
CA GLU A 93 24.87 -7.63 1.58
C GLU A 93 25.56 -7.97 2.90
N ARG A 94 25.56 -7.05 3.87
CA ARG A 94 26.11 -7.29 5.22
C ARG A 94 25.38 -8.39 5.97
N LEU A 95 24.05 -8.47 5.82
CA LEU A 95 23.28 -9.57 6.41
C LEU A 95 23.72 -10.93 5.83
N ARG A 96 24.05 -11.00 4.53
CA ARG A 96 24.54 -12.22 3.88
C ARG A 96 25.96 -12.57 4.27
N SER A 97 26.88 -11.61 4.28
CA SER A 97 28.31 -11.85 4.48
C SER A 97 28.72 -11.92 5.95
N GLU A 98 28.14 -11.06 6.79
CA GLU A 98 28.52 -10.87 8.20
C GLU A 98 27.45 -11.37 9.18
N GLY A 99 26.23 -11.64 8.71
CA GLY A 99 25.10 -12.01 9.57
C GLY A 99 24.53 -10.84 10.39
N VAL A 100 24.89 -9.60 10.07
CA VAL A 100 24.45 -8.39 10.77
C VAL A 100 23.11 -7.91 10.20
N GLN A 101 22.07 -7.90 11.03
CA GLN A 101 20.72 -7.51 10.65
C GLN A 101 20.44 -6.06 11.08
N ASP A 102 20.54 -5.14 10.13
CA ASP A 102 20.30 -3.70 10.34
C ASP A 102 18.89 -3.25 9.87
N PHE A 103 18.04 -4.17 9.43
CA PHE A 103 16.72 -3.87 8.87
C PHE A 103 15.77 -5.06 9.06
N LEU A 104 14.46 -4.82 8.89
CA LEU A 104 13.41 -5.84 9.09
C LEU A 104 13.55 -6.55 10.44
N TYR A 105 13.65 -5.78 11.53
CA TYR A 105 13.99 -6.26 12.87
C TYR A 105 12.91 -7.13 13.50
N ASP A 106 11.65 -6.98 13.08
CA ASP A 106 10.57 -7.84 13.56
C ASP A 106 10.58 -9.23 12.90
N LEU A 107 11.46 -9.46 11.92
CA LEU A 107 11.58 -10.72 11.19
C LEU A 107 12.77 -11.56 11.67
N PRO A 108 12.62 -12.89 11.75
CA PRO A 108 13.77 -13.79 11.87
C PRO A 108 14.74 -13.58 10.71
N ARG A 109 16.05 -13.77 10.97
CA ARG A 109 17.14 -13.50 10.02
C ARG A 109 16.91 -14.08 8.62
N GLU A 110 16.52 -15.34 8.51
CA GLU A 110 16.27 -16.00 7.22
C GLU A 110 15.12 -15.34 6.44
N LYS A 111 14.08 -14.90 7.15
CA LYS A 111 12.95 -14.18 6.56
C LYS A 111 13.33 -12.75 6.19
N ALA A 112 14.17 -12.09 7.01
CA ALA A 112 14.72 -10.77 6.70
C ALA A 112 15.60 -10.77 5.44
N LEU A 113 16.41 -11.81 5.22
CA LEU A 113 17.18 -11.99 3.97
C LEU A 113 16.26 -12.02 2.74
N ARG A 114 15.25 -12.89 2.79
CA ARG A 114 14.27 -13.07 1.71
C ARG A 114 13.44 -11.81 1.43
N MET A 115 12.95 -11.17 2.49
CA MET A 115 12.20 -9.91 2.35
C MET A 115 13.10 -8.73 1.96
N GLY A 116 14.38 -8.76 2.33
CA GLY A 116 15.39 -7.82 1.85
C GLY A 116 15.58 -7.89 0.34
N GLU A 117 15.60 -9.10 -0.23
CA GLU A 117 15.62 -9.29 -1.68
C GLU A 117 14.38 -8.71 -2.35
N VAL A 118 13.21 -8.92 -1.76
CA VAL A 118 11.94 -8.35 -2.23
C VAL A 118 12.02 -6.83 -2.29
N VAL A 119 12.35 -6.15 -1.18
CA VAL A 119 12.33 -4.67 -1.10
C VAL A 119 13.44 -3.99 -1.90
N THR A 120 14.57 -4.68 -2.12
CA THR A 120 15.69 -4.12 -2.90
C THR A 120 15.54 -4.37 -4.40
N THR A 121 14.75 -5.38 -4.80
CA THR A 121 14.54 -5.78 -6.19
C THR A 121 13.25 -5.20 -6.78
N LEU A 122 12.12 -5.37 -6.11
CA LEU A 122 10.84 -4.89 -6.64
C LEU A 122 10.75 -3.36 -6.54
N PRO A 123 10.23 -2.68 -7.58
CA PRO A 123 9.88 -1.27 -7.51
C PRO A 123 8.85 -0.95 -6.42
N HIS A 124 8.84 0.29 -5.92
CA HIS A 124 7.97 0.71 -4.81
C HIS A 124 6.48 0.58 -5.15
N ASP A 125 6.10 0.89 -6.39
CA ASP A 125 4.74 0.70 -6.87
C ASP A 125 4.33 -0.79 -6.95
N PHE A 126 5.25 -1.69 -7.31
CA PHE A 126 5.02 -3.14 -7.16
C PHE A 126 4.85 -3.52 -5.69
N LEU A 127 5.63 -2.95 -4.76
CA LEU A 127 5.42 -3.18 -3.32
C LEU A 127 4.06 -2.64 -2.84
N ASP A 128 3.60 -1.51 -3.39
CA ASP A 128 2.25 -0.99 -3.11
C ASP A 128 1.17 -2.00 -3.56
N ARG A 129 1.34 -2.63 -4.74
CA ARG A 129 0.42 -3.68 -5.23
C ARG A 129 0.49 -4.94 -4.37
N ALA A 130 1.69 -5.39 -4.03
CA ALA A 130 1.89 -6.55 -3.17
C ALA A 130 1.24 -6.34 -1.81
N MET A 131 1.37 -5.14 -1.22
CA MET A 131 0.79 -4.83 0.07
C MET A 131 -0.74 -4.88 0.00
N ALA A 132 -1.32 -4.30 -1.05
CA ALA A 132 -2.76 -4.32 -1.23
C ALA A 132 -3.28 -5.77 -1.37
N THR A 133 -2.56 -6.65 -2.08
CA THR A 133 -2.87 -8.08 -2.17
C THR A 133 -2.80 -8.77 -0.80
N VAL A 134 -1.74 -8.52 -0.02
CA VAL A 134 -1.58 -9.10 1.33
C VAL A 134 -2.74 -8.67 2.24
N VAL A 135 -3.06 -7.38 2.25
CA VAL A 135 -4.13 -6.80 3.08
C VAL A 135 -5.51 -7.33 2.67
N ASP A 136 -5.80 -7.41 1.37
CA ASP A 136 -7.08 -7.93 0.87
C ASP A 136 -7.28 -9.42 1.17
N ALA A 137 -6.22 -10.22 1.00
CA ALA A 137 -6.23 -11.63 1.39
C ALA A 137 -6.41 -11.80 2.90
N GLY A 138 -5.74 -10.98 3.71
CA GLY A 138 -5.90 -10.98 5.17
C GLY A 138 -7.31 -10.59 5.62
N ASP A 139 -7.90 -9.54 5.03
CA ASP A 139 -9.29 -9.13 5.28
C ASP A 139 -10.27 -10.28 4.99
N THR A 140 -10.07 -10.97 3.86
CA THR A 140 -10.91 -12.13 3.46
C THR A 140 -10.78 -13.32 4.42
N ARG A 141 -9.63 -13.48 5.09
CA ARG A 141 -9.38 -14.51 6.10
C ARG A 141 -9.76 -14.12 7.52
N GLY A 142 -10.42 -12.97 7.72
CA GLY A 142 -10.83 -12.50 9.05
C GLY A 142 -9.77 -11.71 9.82
N TRP A 143 -8.85 -11.05 9.10
CA TRP A 143 -7.80 -10.19 9.64
C TRP A 143 -6.77 -10.91 10.54
N ASP A 144 -6.25 -12.03 10.06
CA ASP A 144 -5.23 -12.83 10.74
C ASP A 144 -3.81 -12.37 10.37
N PHE A 145 -3.33 -11.32 11.03
CA PHE A 145 -1.96 -10.83 10.92
C PHE A 145 -1.24 -10.91 12.27
N SER A 146 0.08 -11.13 12.23
CA SER A 146 0.90 -11.06 13.43
C SER A 146 0.83 -9.67 14.08
N PRO A 147 1.04 -9.54 15.40
CA PRO A 147 1.02 -8.24 16.08
C PRO A 147 1.99 -7.21 15.48
N SER A 148 3.20 -7.63 15.07
CA SER A 148 4.19 -6.75 14.43
C SER A 148 3.70 -6.24 13.09
N LEU A 149 3.18 -7.12 12.24
CA LEU A 149 2.64 -6.74 10.94
C LEU A 149 1.42 -5.82 11.07
N ASN A 150 0.52 -6.10 12.02
CA ASN A 150 -0.61 -5.23 12.34
C ASN A 150 -0.18 -3.82 12.77
N ARG A 151 0.90 -3.70 13.56
CA ARG A 151 1.49 -2.40 13.92
C ARG A 151 1.96 -1.65 12.69
N HIS A 152 2.68 -2.30 11.78
CA HIS A 152 3.15 -1.67 10.53
C HIS A 152 2.00 -1.23 9.62
N LEU A 153 0.98 -2.07 9.43
CA LEU A 153 -0.23 -1.73 8.68
C LEU A 153 -0.99 -0.56 9.31
N THR A 154 -1.04 -0.51 10.64
CA THR A 154 -1.66 0.60 11.39
C THR A 154 -0.93 1.92 11.13
N GLU A 155 0.39 1.94 11.27
CA GLU A 155 1.19 3.15 11.03
C GLU A 155 1.16 3.58 9.56
N ALA A 156 1.22 2.61 8.64
CA ALA A 156 1.05 2.86 7.21
C ALA A 156 -0.31 3.51 6.89
N THR A 157 -1.39 3.01 7.51
CA THR A 157 -2.75 3.55 7.36
C THR A 157 -2.82 4.98 7.88
N LYS A 158 -2.31 5.25 9.09
CA LYS A 158 -2.29 6.60 9.69
C LYS A 158 -1.53 7.59 8.81
N LEU A 159 -0.33 7.22 8.33
CA LEU A 159 0.50 8.05 7.47
C LEU A 159 -0.23 8.40 6.17
N ARG A 160 -0.76 7.39 5.46
CA ARG A 160 -1.42 7.56 4.17
C ARG A 160 -2.77 8.30 4.31
N ALA A 161 -3.52 8.05 5.38
CA ALA A 161 -4.74 8.77 5.70
C ALA A 161 -4.46 10.25 6.01
N ARG A 162 -3.44 10.57 6.81
CA ARG A 162 -3.03 11.96 7.08
C ARG A 162 -2.72 12.71 5.80
N ARG A 163 -1.90 12.13 4.92
CA ARG A 163 -1.51 12.76 3.65
C ARG A 163 -2.72 12.99 2.74
N SER A 164 -3.59 11.98 2.62
CA SER A 164 -4.81 12.08 1.81
C SER A 164 -5.78 13.13 2.36
N LEU A 165 -5.95 13.21 3.69
CA LEU A 165 -6.78 14.25 4.31
C LEU A 165 -6.21 15.65 4.09
N VAL A 166 -4.91 15.85 4.27
CA VAL A 166 -4.25 17.14 3.99
C VAL A 166 -4.48 17.54 2.53
N GLN A 167 -4.34 16.61 1.59
CA GLN A 167 -4.61 16.85 0.17
C GLN A 167 -6.08 17.21 -0.08
N ALA A 168 -7.03 16.51 0.54
CA ALA A 168 -8.46 16.83 0.42
C ALA A 168 -8.80 18.22 0.96
N LEU A 169 -8.27 18.58 2.14
CA LEU A 169 -8.50 19.89 2.75
C LEU A 169 -7.90 21.05 1.96
N THR A 170 -6.78 20.83 1.25
CA THR A 170 -6.24 21.83 0.32
C THR A 170 -7.21 22.15 -0.81
N ASN A 171 -8.07 21.21 -1.19
CA ASN A 171 -9.09 21.39 -2.23
C ASN A 171 -10.44 21.91 -1.69
N GLN A 172 -10.58 22.07 -0.37
CA GLN A 172 -11.83 22.46 0.28
C GLN A 172 -12.15 23.94 0.07
N ARG A 173 -13.45 24.27 0.02
CA ARG A 173 -13.95 25.65 0.08
C ARG A 173 -14.85 25.84 1.32
N PRO A 174 -14.71 26.94 2.09
CA PRO A 174 -13.62 27.92 2.01
C PRO A 174 -12.25 27.27 2.28
N ALA A 175 -11.19 27.88 1.72
CA ALA A 175 -9.85 27.32 1.80
C ALA A 175 -9.37 27.25 3.25
N VAL A 176 -8.85 26.09 3.64
CA VAL A 176 -8.30 25.85 4.97
C VAL A 176 -6.84 26.32 5.00
N PRO A 177 -6.48 27.32 5.82
CA PRO A 177 -5.09 27.78 5.90
C PRO A 177 -4.21 26.69 6.51
N ASN A 178 -3.19 26.27 5.75
CA ASN A 178 -2.18 25.26 6.12
C ASN A 178 -2.77 23.98 6.77
N PRO A 179 -3.43 23.11 5.98
CA PRO A 179 -4.09 21.91 6.52
C PRO A 179 -3.15 20.94 7.26
N ALA A 180 -1.85 21.01 6.99
CA ALA A 180 -0.83 20.21 7.66
C ALA A 180 -0.65 20.55 9.14
N LEU A 181 -1.12 21.71 9.60
CA LEU A 181 -1.06 22.11 11.01
C LEU A 181 -2.27 21.66 11.82
N ILE A 182 -3.34 21.18 11.18
CA ILE A 182 -4.55 20.76 11.89
C ILE A 182 -4.23 19.49 12.69
N PRO A 183 -4.43 19.48 14.02
CA PRO A 183 -4.38 18.27 14.83
C PRO A 183 -5.22 17.14 14.24
N PHE A 184 -4.59 16.00 14.00
CA PHE A 184 -5.21 14.83 13.39
C PHE A 184 -4.94 13.60 14.23
N ASN A 185 -6.02 13.02 14.72
CA ASN A 185 -6.01 11.75 15.43
C ASN A 185 -6.65 10.67 14.55
N CYS A 186 -5.86 9.72 14.09
CA CYS A 186 -6.35 8.56 13.34
C CYS A 186 -6.27 7.32 14.22
N ILE A 187 -7.44 6.80 14.56
CA ILE A 187 -7.60 5.51 15.22
C ILE A 187 -7.75 4.48 14.12
N VAL A 188 -6.95 3.40 14.18
CA VAL A 188 -7.03 2.31 13.21
C VAL A 188 -7.38 1.05 13.99
N GLU A 189 -8.54 0.49 13.69
CA GLU A 189 -9.08 -0.67 14.40
C GLU A 189 -9.65 -1.67 13.38
N PRO A 190 -9.38 -2.98 13.54
CA PRO A 190 -9.93 -4.01 12.65
C PRO A 190 -11.42 -4.28 12.90
N VAL A 191 -12.02 -3.60 13.88
CA VAL A 191 -13.43 -3.74 14.23
C VAL A 191 -14.07 -2.36 14.22
N GLY A 192 -15.30 -2.28 13.73
CA GLY A 192 -16.09 -1.05 13.77
C GLY A 192 -16.30 -0.41 12.40
N ILE A 193 -17.18 0.58 12.40
CA ILE A 193 -17.58 1.31 11.19
C ILE A 193 -16.69 2.55 11.08
N PRO A 194 -16.14 2.85 9.89
CA PRO A 194 -15.40 4.08 9.67
C PRO A 194 -16.20 5.31 10.10
N SER A 195 -15.57 6.21 10.85
CA SER A 195 -16.21 7.41 11.41
C SER A 195 -15.28 8.61 11.33
N VAL A 196 -15.88 9.80 11.32
CA VAL A 196 -15.17 11.07 11.37
C VAL A 196 -15.88 11.98 12.36
N SER A 197 -15.12 12.72 13.15
CA SER A 197 -15.62 13.79 14.01
C SER A 197 -14.59 14.89 14.14
N GLY A 198 -15.01 16.06 14.60
CA GLY A 198 -14.14 17.21 14.74
C GLY A 198 -14.79 18.49 14.26
N ARG A 199 -13.96 19.50 14.00
CA ARG A 199 -14.36 20.78 13.42
C ARG A 199 -13.16 21.47 12.77
N LEU A 200 -13.43 22.36 11.82
CA LEU A 200 -12.48 23.34 11.30
C LEU A 200 -12.95 24.74 11.69
N SER A 201 -12.18 25.42 12.54
CA SER A 201 -12.54 26.72 13.09
C SER A 201 -11.30 27.48 13.54
N GLY A 202 -10.38 27.76 12.60
CA GLY A 202 -9.12 28.43 12.91
C GLY A 202 -8.29 27.65 13.92
N ARG A 203 -8.01 28.25 15.09
CA ARG A 203 -7.18 27.65 16.16
C ARG A 203 -7.83 26.44 16.85
N ASP A 204 -9.15 26.32 16.81
CA ASP A 204 -9.89 25.20 17.43
C ASP A 204 -10.07 24.01 16.48
N SER A 205 -9.42 24.04 15.31
CA SER A 205 -9.52 22.97 14.32
C SER A 205 -8.93 21.68 14.86
N ARG A 206 -9.67 20.59 14.77
CA ARG A 206 -9.22 19.24 15.15
C ARG A 206 -10.04 18.20 14.42
N ILE A 207 -9.40 17.12 14.01
CA ILE A 207 -10.05 16.02 13.28
C ILE A 207 -9.70 14.70 13.95
N LYS A 208 -10.72 13.89 14.19
CA LYS A 208 -10.60 12.50 14.60
C LYS A 208 -11.23 11.60 13.53
N ILE A 209 -10.49 10.62 13.05
CA ILE A 209 -10.98 9.60 12.11
C ILE A 209 -10.74 8.22 12.71
N CYS A 210 -11.73 7.34 12.59
CA CYS A 210 -11.54 5.91 12.81
C CYS A 210 -11.59 5.19 11.45
N LEU A 211 -10.57 4.41 11.13
CA LEU A 211 -10.45 3.63 9.89
C LEU A 211 -10.21 2.15 10.19
N HIS A 212 -10.69 1.29 9.29
CA HIS A 212 -10.25 -0.09 9.24
C HIS A 212 -8.93 -0.19 8.45
N PRO A 213 -7.94 -0.98 8.86
CA PRO A 213 -6.66 -1.11 8.13
C PRO A 213 -6.80 -1.64 6.68
N ARG A 214 -7.87 -2.39 6.35
CA ARG A 214 -8.28 -2.71 4.96
C ARG A 214 -8.42 -1.47 4.04
N TRP A 215 -8.54 -0.27 4.62
CA TRP A 215 -8.51 0.98 3.87
C TRP A 215 -7.30 1.09 2.93
N LEU A 216 -6.17 0.48 3.32
CA LEU A 216 -4.96 0.42 2.48
C LEU A 216 -5.21 -0.26 1.13
N SER A 217 -5.89 -1.41 1.09
CA SER A 217 -6.21 -2.11 -0.17
C SER A 217 -7.43 -1.50 -0.87
N ARG A 218 -8.50 -1.22 -0.12
CA ARG A 218 -9.80 -0.81 -0.72
C ARG A 218 -9.89 0.64 -1.13
N VAL A 219 -9.10 1.53 -0.55
CA VAL A 219 -9.20 2.97 -0.83
C VAL A 219 -7.88 3.51 -1.37
N TRP A 220 -6.79 3.32 -0.62
CA TRP A 220 -5.51 3.91 -0.96
C TRP A 220 -4.88 3.28 -2.21
N ALA A 221 -4.78 1.94 -2.25
CA ALA A 221 -4.18 1.25 -3.39
C ALA A 221 -5.00 1.40 -4.69
N ARG A 222 -6.31 1.64 -4.55
CA ARG A 222 -7.23 1.99 -5.65
C ARG A 222 -7.07 3.41 -6.18
N GLY A 223 -6.27 4.26 -5.52
CA GLY A 223 -6.07 5.65 -5.92
C GLY A 223 -7.28 6.56 -5.66
N VAL A 224 -8.22 6.13 -4.80
CA VAL A 224 -9.47 6.86 -4.50
C VAL A 224 -9.49 7.47 -3.10
N SER A 225 -8.34 7.53 -2.41
CA SER A 225 -8.22 8.16 -1.09
C SER A 225 -8.58 9.65 -1.07
N VAL A 226 -8.38 10.31 -2.21
CA VAL A 226 -8.93 11.64 -2.49
C VAL A 226 -9.64 11.58 -3.83
N TYR A 227 -10.96 11.78 -3.83
CA TYR A 227 -11.76 11.76 -5.05
C TYR A 227 -12.75 12.94 -5.04
N GLY A 228 -12.86 13.67 -6.15
CA GLY A 228 -13.66 14.89 -6.21
C GLY A 228 -13.23 15.97 -5.20
N GLY A 229 -11.95 15.98 -4.80
CA GLY A 229 -11.43 16.88 -3.76
C GLY A 229 -11.75 16.47 -2.32
N ARG A 230 -12.47 15.37 -2.09
CA ARG A 230 -12.88 14.90 -0.75
C ARG A 230 -12.06 13.70 -0.31
N PHE A 231 -11.88 13.56 1.01
CA PHE A 231 -11.21 12.40 1.62
C PHE A 231 -12.16 11.20 1.69
N THR A 232 -11.75 10.05 1.17
CA THR A 232 -12.54 8.81 1.18
C THR A 232 -12.18 7.96 2.39
N VAL A 233 -13.16 7.60 3.22
CA VAL A 233 -12.98 6.78 4.43
C VAL A 233 -13.26 5.30 4.21
N ASP A 234 -14.04 4.94 3.20
CA ASP A 234 -14.30 3.54 2.83
C ASP A 234 -14.80 3.46 1.38
N VAL A 235 -14.67 2.27 0.78
CA VAL A 235 -15.37 1.91 -0.46
C VAL A 235 -16.22 0.68 -0.21
N THR A 236 -17.51 0.79 -0.52
CA THR A 236 -18.46 -0.31 -0.49
C THR A 236 -18.94 -0.61 -1.90
N GLU A 237 -19.21 -1.87 -2.19
CA GLU A 237 -19.72 -2.28 -3.50
C GLU A 237 -21.23 -2.53 -3.39
N GLN A 238 -22.00 -1.96 -4.31
CA GLN A 238 -23.44 -2.18 -4.43
C GLN A 238 -23.72 -2.71 -5.84
N GLY A 239 -23.69 -4.04 -6.01
CA GLY A 239 -23.76 -4.67 -7.33
C GLY A 239 -22.51 -4.36 -8.16
N GLU A 240 -22.68 -3.71 -9.31
CA GLU A 240 -21.57 -3.31 -10.19
C GLU A 240 -21.01 -1.91 -9.89
N VAL A 241 -21.66 -1.15 -9.01
CA VAL A 241 -21.30 0.24 -8.70
C VAL A 241 -20.48 0.29 -7.41
N SER A 242 -19.34 0.98 -7.48
CA SER A 242 -18.54 1.29 -6.30
C SER A 242 -19.07 2.58 -5.65
N VAL A 243 -19.40 2.51 -4.36
CA VAL A 243 -19.84 3.64 -3.55
C VAL A 243 -18.72 4.06 -2.60
N LEU A 244 -18.19 5.26 -2.82
CA LEU A 244 -17.24 5.92 -1.94
C LEU A 244 -17.98 6.54 -0.75
N ARG A 245 -17.51 6.27 0.46
CA ARG A 245 -17.92 7.01 1.65
C ARG A 245 -16.90 8.11 1.90
N GLN A 246 -17.31 9.37 1.80
CA GLN A 246 -16.41 10.52 1.79
C GLN A 246 -16.72 11.53 2.88
N VAL A 247 -15.70 12.26 3.32
CA VAL A 247 -15.85 13.39 4.23
C VAL A 247 -16.30 14.61 3.46
N ASP A 248 -17.44 15.15 3.87
CA ASP A 248 -17.96 16.44 3.44
C ASP A 248 -18.03 17.39 4.64
N TRP A 249 -18.02 18.70 4.38
CA TRP A 249 -17.89 19.71 5.41
C TRP A 249 -19.13 20.59 5.43
N LEU A 250 -19.92 20.49 6.48
CA LEU A 250 -21.11 21.31 6.70
C LEU A 250 -20.74 22.58 7.46
N GLU A 251 -21.21 23.71 6.96
CA GLU A 251 -21.12 24.99 7.66
C GLU A 251 -22.18 25.06 8.78
N ALA A 252 -21.74 25.35 9.99
CA ALA A 252 -22.58 25.66 11.13
C ALA A 252 -22.05 26.94 11.81
N GLU A 253 -22.82 27.51 12.76
CA GLU A 253 -22.53 28.80 13.40
C GLU A 253 -21.09 28.96 13.93
N ASN A 254 -20.40 27.85 14.24
CA ASN A 254 -19.06 27.82 14.85
C ASN A 254 -17.99 27.09 14.00
N GLY A 255 -18.17 27.02 12.68
CA GLY A 255 -17.17 26.49 11.75
C GLY A 255 -17.67 25.28 10.94
N LEU A 256 -16.73 24.59 10.28
CA LEU A 256 -17.07 23.45 9.42
C LEU A 256 -17.03 22.14 10.23
N HIS A 257 -18.09 21.35 10.14
CA HIS A 257 -18.19 20.05 10.78
C HIS A 257 -18.15 18.93 9.76
N PRO A 258 -17.36 17.86 10.00
CA PRO A 258 -17.27 16.76 9.06
C PRO A 258 -18.52 15.88 9.15
N GLN A 259 -19.04 15.48 7.99
CA GLN A 259 -20.07 14.47 7.85
C GLN A 259 -19.63 13.42 6.83
N LEU A 260 -20.21 12.22 6.90
CA LEU A 260 -19.97 11.18 5.90
C LEU A 260 -21.12 11.17 4.89
N ILE A 261 -20.76 11.35 3.63
CA ILE A 261 -21.67 11.24 2.49
C ILE A 261 -21.28 10.05 1.62
N ASN A 262 -22.21 9.59 0.78
CA ASN A 262 -21.96 8.56 -0.21
C ASN A 262 -21.83 9.20 -1.60
N HIS A 263 -20.87 8.74 -2.39
CA HIS A 263 -20.63 9.16 -3.77
C HIS A 263 -20.44 7.92 -4.65
N GLN A 264 -21.16 7.84 -5.77
CA GLN A 264 -21.05 6.71 -6.71
C GLN A 264 -19.95 6.99 -7.74
N LEU A 265 -19.10 5.99 -8.01
CA LEU A 265 -18.10 5.99 -9.08
C LEU A 265 -18.69 5.56 -10.43
#